data_AF-A0A089LE34-F1
#
_entry.id   AF-A0A089LE34-F1
#
_cell.length_a   1.000
_cell.length_b   1.000
_cell.length_c   1.000
_cell.angle_alpha   90.00
_cell.angle_beta   90.00
_cell.angle_gamma   90.00
#
_symmetry.space_group_name_H-M   'P 1'
#
loop_
_entity.id
_entity.type
_entity.pdbx_description
1 polymer ?
#
loop_
_entity_poly.entity_id
_entity_poly.type
_entity_poly.pdbx_seq_one_letter_code
_entity_poly.pdbx_strand_id
1 'polypeptide(L)'
;MRRKGKWLAGMIIVLGGLILLLVVNNSQQQKAAVQSGALPSPEITAGAPAETEAPEATVNPAIAKQKELEALAAKYSGLGLIDAHNHDASGAKYLGMLYTWRNNNVKQIVLFGDVSESSAILSDSLAWLAYQYDPELFIPYFSGFDLHDPGCLTVIKNNLEKGYFGLGEIAAASTASPVVSRVEWKAEHPMDGYLPQIYDLAAEYKAPLLLHIDPPGGMPVAKLEQALDEHPQTTFIFAHINAYNTSEEIDRLLSAHPNLYADFFAGFTMFNPAGGDAESFIPVMKKFPDRFMVSTDSGYGIESEKQAIEAIYRFIDLLDDPELARKIAHDNLDALIQAQPVTETQLDAIHKLELDTGVKYPKEELTKVKAGRILAEAGKG
;
A
#
# COMPACT_ATOMS: atom_id res chain seq x y z
N MET A 1 -1.66 34.56 -0.34
CA MET A 1 -1.90 34.57 1.13
C MET A 1 -3.40 34.65 1.45
N ARG A 2 -4.15 33.53 1.37
CA ARG A 2 -5.57 33.48 1.83
C ARG A 2 -6.10 32.03 1.93
N ARG A 3 -5.35 31.09 2.55
CA ARG A 3 -5.82 29.70 2.73
C ARG A 3 -5.51 29.06 4.10
N LYS A 4 -5.07 29.82 5.11
CA LYS A 4 -4.89 29.27 6.48
C LYS A 4 -6.20 29.06 7.27
N GLY A 5 -7.33 29.61 6.81
CA GLY A 5 -8.63 29.51 7.52
C GLY A 5 -9.51 28.31 7.17
N LYS A 6 -9.22 27.58 6.07
CA LYS A 6 -10.03 26.40 5.67
C LYS A 6 -9.60 25.09 6.35
N TRP A 7 -8.44 25.10 7.01
CA TRP A 7 -7.90 23.95 7.73
C TRP A 7 -8.75 23.54 8.93
N LEU A 8 -9.30 24.49 9.69
CA LEU A 8 -10.06 24.17 10.91
C LEU A 8 -11.48 23.67 10.63
N ALA A 9 -12.15 24.20 9.61
CA ALA A 9 -13.56 23.89 9.35
C ALA A 9 -13.78 22.49 8.74
N GLY A 10 -12.85 22.01 7.91
CA GLY A 10 -12.91 20.66 7.34
C GLY A 10 -12.63 19.56 8.37
N MET A 11 -11.69 19.79 9.29
CA MET A 11 -11.35 18.84 10.36
C MET A 11 -12.52 18.61 11.33
N ILE A 12 -13.28 19.65 11.67
CA ILE A 12 -14.38 19.58 12.64
C ILE A 12 -15.54 18.72 12.10
N ILE A 13 -15.81 18.76 10.79
CA ILE A 13 -16.91 17.99 10.19
C ILE A 13 -16.55 16.49 10.13
N VAL A 14 -15.30 16.15 9.82
CA VAL A 14 -14.80 14.76 9.82
C VAL A 14 -14.71 14.20 11.24
N LEU A 15 -14.27 15.01 12.22
CA LEU A 15 -14.23 14.63 13.64
C LEU A 15 -15.63 14.41 14.24
N GLY A 16 -16.61 15.24 13.88
CA GLY A 16 -17.98 15.11 14.37
C GLY A 16 -18.68 13.82 13.90
N GLY A 17 -18.41 13.39 12.67
CA GLY A 17 -18.91 12.10 12.14
C GLY A 17 -18.24 10.88 12.79
N LEU A 18 -16.92 10.94 13.03
CA LEU A 18 -16.17 9.83 13.64
C LEU A 18 -16.53 9.58 15.13
N ILE A 19 -16.78 10.63 15.91
CA ILE A 19 -17.10 10.50 17.33
C ILE A 19 -18.45 9.80 17.54
N LEU A 20 -19.43 10.02 16.65
CA LEU A 20 -20.75 9.37 16.77
C LEU A 20 -20.69 7.86 16.45
N LEU A 21 -19.76 7.43 15.58
CA LEU A 21 -19.54 6.03 15.21
C LEU A 21 -18.72 5.25 16.25
N LEU A 22 -17.72 5.89 16.89
CA LEU A 22 -16.89 5.26 17.92
C LEU A 22 -17.68 4.91 19.21
N VAL A 23 -18.70 5.70 19.56
CA VAL A 23 -19.53 5.43 20.76
C VAL A 23 -20.44 4.21 20.57
N VAL A 24 -20.84 3.88 19.34
CA VAL A 24 -21.70 2.71 19.07
C VAL A 24 -20.89 1.42 19.07
N ASN A 25 -19.66 1.44 18.54
CA ASN A 25 -18.84 0.22 18.36
C ASN A 25 -18.11 -0.24 19.64
N ASN A 26 -17.80 0.67 20.57
CA ASN A 26 -17.05 0.34 21.79
C ASN A 26 -17.88 -0.44 22.84
N SER A 27 -19.19 -0.59 22.64
CA SER A 27 -20.07 -1.33 23.55
C SER A 27 -20.03 -2.86 23.34
N GLN A 28 -19.43 -3.34 22.25
CA GLN A 28 -19.43 -4.77 21.87
C GLN A 28 -18.12 -5.50 22.22
N GLN A 29 -17.01 -4.80 22.50
CA GLN A 29 -15.70 -5.44 22.72
C GLN A 29 -15.27 -5.64 24.19
N GLN A 30 -16.00 -5.11 25.18
CA GLN A 30 -15.70 -5.37 26.60
C GLN A 30 -16.48 -6.57 27.16
N LYS A 31 -16.28 -7.77 26.60
CA LYS A 31 -16.62 -9.05 27.25
C LYS A 31 -15.63 -10.16 26.86
N ALA A 32 -14.37 -9.99 27.22
CA ALA A 32 -13.44 -11.10 27.40
C ALA A 32 -12.25 -10.67 28.27
N ALA A 33 -11.71 -11.61 29.05
CA ALA A 33 -10.55 -11.51 29.95
C ALA A 33 -10.81 -10.94 31.37
N VAL A 34 -11.28 -11.82 32.25
CA VAL A 34 -10.95 -11.77 33.69
C VAL A 34 -10.45 -13.16 34.08
N GLN A 35 -9.14 -13.29 34.38
CA GLN A 35 -8.60 -14.16 35.44
C GLN A 35 -7.05 -14.15 35.46
N SER A 36 -6.48 -13.63 36.56
CA SER A 36 -5.30 -14.15 37.29
C SER A 36 -5.09 -13.16 38.47
N GLY A 37 -5.01 -13.55 39.73
CA GLY A 37 -4.02 -14.45 40.32
C GLY A 37 -3.23 -13.61 41.34
N ALA A 38 -3.41 -13.88 42.64
CA ALA A 38 -2.89 -13.08 43.75
C ALA A 38 -1.36 -13.16 43.88
N LEU A 39 -0.73 -12.04 44.23
CA LEU A 39 0.70 -11.93 44.59
C LEU A 39 0.86 -11.86 46.12
N PRO A 40 1.93 -12.44 46.70
CA PRO A 40 2.36 -12.12 48.06
C PRO A 40 3.41 -10.99 48.06
N SER A 41 3.35 -10.16 49.10
CA SER A 41 4.26 -9.04 49.38
C SER A 41 5.70 -9.50 49.71
N PRO A 42 6.73 -8.71 49.36
CA PRO A 42 8.07 -8.91 49.90
C PRO A 42 8.38 -7.97 51.07
N GLU A 43 9.16 -8.50 52.02
CA GLU A 43 9.76 -7.82 53.17
C GLU A 43 10.81 -6.80 52.74
N ILE A 44 10.84 -5.67 53.45
CA ILE A 44 11.83 -4.60 53.31
C ILE A 44 12.99 -4.88 54.26
N THR A 45 14.21 -5.00 53.73
CA THR A 45 15.45 -4.87 54.51
C THR A 45 16.28 -3.71 53.97
N ALA A 46 16.69 -2.83 54.89
CA ALA A 46 17.45 -1.62 54.63
C ALA A 46 18.96 -1.93 54.60
N GLY A 47 19.64 -1.53 53.53
CA GLY A 47 21.10 -1.55 53.39
C GLY A 47 21.62 -0.15 53.02
N ALA A 48 22.75 0.24 53.62
CA ALA A 48 23.39 1.56 53.60
C ALA A 48 23.99 1.97 52.23
N PRO A 49 24.35 3.25 52.01
CA PRO A 49 24.61 3.81 50.68
C PRO A 49 26.03 3.51 50.20
N ALA A 50 26.15 3.04 48.97
CA ALA A 50 27.42 2.99 48.23
C ALA A 50 27.51 4.17 47.26
N GLU A 51 28.73 4.65 47.07
CA GLU A 51 29.12 5.85 46.33
C GLU A 51 28.56 5.88 44.90
N THR A 52 27.94 7.01 44.55
CA THR A 52 27.44 7.34 43.22
C THR A 52 28.59 7.63 42.26
N GLU A 53 28.90 6.69 41.37
CA GLU A 53 29.44 7.02 40.06
C GLU A 53 28.31 7.63 39.21
N ALA A 54 28.59 8.77 38.56
CA ALA A 54 27.63 9.42 37.69
C ALA A 54 27.32 8.48 36.52
N PRO A 55 26.04 8.14 36.26
CA PRO A 55 25.72 7.26 35.15
C PRO A 55 26.04 7.99 33.84
N GLU A 56 26.89 7.37 33.02
CA GLU A 56 26.95 7.71 31.59
C GLU A 56 25.52 7.71 31.06
N ALA A 57 25.13 8.81 30.42
CA ALA A 57 23.78 8.97 29.91
C ALA A 57 23.53 7.91 28.82
N THR A 58 22.96 6.77 29.21
CA THR A 58 22.52 5.72 28.30
C THR A 58 21.46 6.32 27.40
N VAL A 59 21.80 6.52 26.12
CA VAL A 59 20.86 7.01 25.12
C VAL A 59 19.71 5.99 25.05
N ASN A 60 18.48 6.48 25.23
CA ASN A 60 17.29 5.64 25.15
C ASN A 60 17.27 4.89 23.79
N PRO A 61 17.17 3.55 23.77
CA PRO A 61 17.18 2.76 22.53
C PRO A 61 16.17 3.22 21.47
N ALA A 62 15.00 3.74 21.88
CA ALA A 62 14.02 4.28 20.95
C ALA A 62 14.51 5.55 20.22
N ILE A 63 15.28 6.39 20.91
CA ILE A 63 15.90 7.59 20.33
C ILE A 63 17.00 7.19 19.34
N ALA A 64 17.77 6.14 19.64
CA ALA A 64 18.80 5.63 18.74
C ALA A 64 18.17 5.08 17.44
N LYS A 65 17.14 4.22 17.53
CA LYS A 65 16.40 3.72 16.36
C LYS A 65 15.80 4.85 15.52
N GLN A 66 15.22 5.87 16.15
CA GLN A 66 14.68 7.04 15.44
C GLN A 66 15.78 7.77 14.64
N LYS A 67 16.93 8.03 15.25
CA LYS A 67 18.04 8.72 14.58
C LYS A 67 18.61 7.91 13.41
N GLU A 68 18.62 6.59 13.52
CA GLU A 68 19.07 5.71 12.43
C GLU A 68 18.13 5.78 11.21
N LEU A 69 16.81 5.70 11.44
CA LEU A 69 15.84 5.89 10.37
C LEU A 69 15.91 7.29 9.76
N GLU A 70 16.05 8.34 10.57
CA GLU A 70 16.21 9.71 10.07
C GLU A 70 17.46 9.85 9.17
N ALA A 71 18.56 9.20 9.54
CA ALA A 71 19.78 9.20 8.74
C ALA A 71 19.60 8.45 7.40
N LEU A 72 18.94 7.29 7.43
CA LEU A 72 18.59 6.52 6.24
C LEU A 72 17.65 7.29 5.30
N ALA A 73 16.57 7.86 5.86
CA ALA A 73 15.62 8.66 5.10
C ALA A 73 16.27 9.91 4.50
N ALA A 74 17.19 10.55 5.23
CA ALA A 74 17.95 11.68 4.69
C ALA A 74 18.87 11.26 3.54
N LYS A 75 19.61 10.15 3.70
CA LYS A 75 20.49 9.57 2.66
C LYS A 75 19.73 9.30 1.36
N TYR A 76 18.50 8.80 1.45
CA TYR A 76 17.69 8.37 0.32
C TYR A 76 16.58 9.33 -0.10
N SER A 77 16.54 10.54 0.48
CA SER A 77 15.53 11.56 0.19
C SER A 77 15.38 11.93 -1.30
N GLY A 78 16.45 11.79 -2.07
CA GLY A 78 16.46 12.07 -3.52
C GLY A 78 15.94 10.94 -4.40
N LEU A 79 15.68 9.74 -3.85
CA LEU A 79 15.19 8.60 -4.65
C LEU A 79 13.73 8.75 -5.07
N GLY A 80 12.95 9.57 -4.37
CA GLY A 80 11.52 9.71 -4.64
C GLY A 80 10.74 8.44 -4.29
N LEU A 81 11.04 7.79 -3.16
CA LEU A 81 10.43 6.51 -2.76
C LEU A 81 8.91 6.51 -2.90
N ILE A 82 8.39 5.56 -3.69
CA ILE A 82 6.97 5.22 -3.77
C ILE A 82 6.75 3.94 -2.96
N ASP A 83 5.93 4.02 -1.91
CA ASP A 83 5.44 2.82 -1.23
C ASP A 83 4.34 2.17 -2.09
N ALA A 84 4.63 1.00 -2.64
CA ALA A 84 3.76 0.34 -3.63
C ALA A 84 2.55 -0.39 -3.03
N HIS A 85 2.46 -0.52 -1.70
CA HIS A 85 1.42 -1.32 -1.04
C HIS A 85 1.09 -0.79 0.36
N ASN A 86 -0.05 -0.13 0.51
CA ASN A 86 -0.53 0.34 1.81
C ASN A 86 -2.06 0.32 1.94
N HIS A 87 -2.56 0.04 3.14
CA HIS A 87 -3.97 -0.18 3.46
C HIS A 87 -4.53 0.85 4.44
N ASP A 88 -5.86 0.83 4.57
CA ASP A 88 -6.61 1.51 5.63
C ASP A 88 -6.38 3.03 5.65
N ALA A 89 -6.96 3.69 4.65
CA ALA A 89 -7.07 5.15 4.56
C ALA A 89 -7.96 5.78 5.66
N SER A 90 -8.33 5.05 6.71
CA SER A 90 -9.35 5.43 7.68
C SER A 90 -8.82 5.53 9.12
N GLY A 91 -9.56 6.29 9.93
CA GLY A 91 -9.37 6.31 11.39
C GLY A 91 -8.04 6.90 11.89
N ALA A 92 -7.70 6.56 13.14
CA ALA A 92 -6.52 7.08 13.81
C ALA A 92 -5.21 6.47 13.29
N LYS A 93 -5.26 5.22 12.78
CA LYS A 93 -4.11 4.54 12.18
C LYS A 93 -3.61 5.32 10.97
N TYR A 94 -4.50 5.66 10.04
CA TYR A 94 -4.20 6.50 8.87
C TYR A 94 -3.52 7.83 9.24
N LEU A 95 -4.03 8.54 10.26
CA LEU A 95 -3.41 9.81 10.69
C LEU A 95 -1.98 9.62 11.21
N GLY A 96 -1.71 8.52 11.91
CA GLY A 96 -0.36 8.17 12.35
C GLY A 96 0.56 7.80 11.19
N MET A 97 0.06 7.05 10.21
CA MET A 97 0.81 6.69 9.00
C MET A 97 1.13 7.91 8.15
N LEU A 98 0.19 8.85 7.98
CA LEU A 98 0.41 10.11 7.26
C LEU A 98 1.56 10.94 7.84
N TYR A 99 1.65 11.01 9.17
CA TYR A 99 2.79 11.64 9.83
C TYR A 99 4.09 10.87 9.57
N THR A 100 4.02 9.54 9.59
CA THR A 100 5.16 8.66 9.36
C THR A 100 5.72 8.81 7.95
N TRP A 101 4.89 8.74 6.90
CA TRP A 101 5.32 8.90 5.51
C TRP A 101 6.02 10.24 5.27
N ARG A 102 5.37 11.34 5.70
CA ARG A 102 5.88 12.70 5.47
C ARG A 102 7.22 12.98 6.16
N ASN A 103 7.44 12.42 7.35
CA ASN A 103 8.69 12.66 8.09
C ASN A 103 9.83 11.72 7.70
N ASN A 104 9.54 10.66 6.94
CA ASN A 104 10.54 9.68 6.52
C ASN A 104 10.75 9.68 5.01
N ASN A 105 10.51 10.81 4.33
CA ASN A 105 10.79 11.04 2.91
C ASN A 105 10.14 10.04 1.93
N VAL A 106 8.98 9.47 2.30
CA VAL A 106 8.14 8.74 1.34
C VAL A 106 7.46 9.75 0.44
N LYS A 107 7.70 9.65 -0.87
CA LYS A 107 7.25 10.62 -1.88
C LYS A 107 5.81 10.36 -2.27
N GLN A 108 5.45 9.12 -2.55
CA GLN A 108 4.10 8.70 -2.91
C GLN A 108 3.74 7.37 -2.26
N ILE A 109 2.44 7.13 -2.10
CA ILE A 109 1.88 5.93 -1.47
C ILE A 109 0.75 5.40 -2.35
N VAL A 110 0.85 4.15 -2.79
CA VAL A 110 -0.31 3.40 -3.26
C VAL A 110 -1.17 3.08 -2.05
N LEU A 111 -2.38 3.63 -2.05
CA LEU A 111 -3.30 3.50 -0.94
C LEU A 111 -4.59 2.86 -1.41
N PHE A 112 -4.94 1.74 -0.80
CA PHE A 112 -6.24 1.08 -0.95
C PHE A 112 -6.96 0.98 0.40
N GLY A 113 -8.24 0.61 0.33
CA GLY A 113 -9.04 0.30 1.50
C GLY A 113 -8.71 -1.06 2.11
N ASP A 114 -9.73 -1.66 2.71
CA ASP A 114 -9.68 -3.02 3.23
C ASP A 114 -9.60 -4.03 2.09
N VAL A 115 -9.34 -5.31 2.40
CA VAL A 115 -9.03 -6.33 1.38
C VAL A 115 -10.26 -7.18 1.08
N SER A 116 -10.78 -7.08 -0.14
CA SER A 116 -11.81 -7.99 -0.70
C SER A 116 -12.98 -8.29 0.25
N GLU A 117 -13.56 -7.24 0.84
CA GLU A 117 -14.75 -7.33 1.69
C GLU A 117 -15.57 -6.03 1.65
N SER A 118 -16.81 -6.06 2.15
CA SER A 118 -17.74 -4.94 2.03
C SER A 118 -17.24 -3.62 2.63
N SER A 119 -16.40 -3.64 3.66
CA SER A 119 -15.82 -2.42 4.23
C SER A 119 -14.86 -1.71 3.27
N ALA A 120 -14.24 -2.44 2.33
CA ALA A 120 -13.35 -1.90 1.31
C ALA A 120 -14.04 -0.84 0.44
N ILE A 121 -15.35 -0.96 0.18
CA ILE A 121 -16.11 0.07 -0.58
C ILE A 121 -15.96 1.45 0.09
N LEU A 122 -16.11 1.49 1.42
CA LEU A 122 -16.02 2.74 2.17
C LEU A 122 -14.56 3.21 2.27
N SER A 123 -13.63 2.32 2.61
CA SER A 123 -12.23 2.70 2.81
C SER A 123 -11.53 3.09 1.49
N ASP A 124 -11.91 2.51 0.35
CA ASP A 124 -11.46 2.98 -0.98
C ASP A 124 -11.94 4.40 -1.27
N SER A 125 -13.19 4.72 -0.90
CA SER A 125 -13.69 6.09 -1.05
C SER A 125 -12.90 7.10 -0.21
N LEU A 126 -12.34 6.67 0.93
CA LEU A 126 -11.45 7.48 1.76
C LEU A 126 -10.07 7.62 1.12
N ALA A 127 -9.54 6.57 0.49
CA ALA A 127 -8.31 6.64 -0.30
C ALA A 127 -8.46 7.63 -1.47
N TRP A 128 -9.62 7.63 -2.14
CA TRP A 128 -9.94 8.65 -3.15
C TRP A 128 -9.96 10.06 -2.58
N LEU A 129 -10.57 10.27 -1.41
CA LEU A 129 -10.58 11.59 -0.76
C LEU A 129 -9.18 12.04 -0.37
N ALA A 130 -8.32 11.11 0.08
CA ALA A 130 -6.92 11.39 0.37
C ALA A 130 -6.19 11.87 -0.90
N TYR A 131 -6.39 11.18 -2.02
CA TYR A 131 -5.87 11.60 -3.33
C TYR A 131 -6.39 12.96 -3.78
N GLN A 132 -7.70 13.22 -3.68
CA GLN A 132 -8.27 14.52 -4.04
C GLN A 132 -7.70 15.66 -3.20
N TYR A 133 -7.30 15.38 -1.96
CA TYR A 133 -6.68 16.37 -1.07
C TYR A 133 -5.19 16.59 -1.36
N ASP A 134 -4.44 15.52 -1.65
CA ASP A 134 -2.99 15.55 -1.87
C ASP A 134 -2.58 14.60 -3.01
N PRO A 135 -2.85 14.97 -4.28
CA PRO A 135 -2.60 14.12 -5.44
C PRO A 135 -1.11 13.93 -5.78
N GLU A 136 -0.23 14.62 -5.04
CA GLU A 136 1.21 14.47 -5.11
C GLU A 136 1.74 13.41 -4.14
N LEU A 137 0.94 13.01 -3.14
CA LEU A 137 1.31 12.03 -2.12
C LEU A 137 0.61 10.68 -2.33
N PHE A 138 -0.61 10.66 -2.86
CA PHE A 138 -1.38 9.41 -2.95
C PHE A 138 -1.58 8.95 -4.39
N ILE A 139 -1.57 7.63 -4.56
CA ILE A 139 -1.94 6.91 -5.78
C ILE A 139 -3.11 6.00 -5.40
N PRO A 140 -4.37 6.39 -5.66
CA PRO A 140 -5.53 5.64 -5.21
C PRO A 140 -5.71 4.37 -6.04
N TYR A 141 -5.68 3.23 -5.36
CA TYR A 141 -6.12 1.93 -5.84
C TYR A 141 -7.42 1.56 -5.11
N PHE A 142 -8.07 0.48 -5.54
CA PHE A 142 -9.33 0.03 -4.92
C PHE A 142 -9.52 -1.49 -5.03
N SER A 143 -10.24 -2.05 -4.06
CA SER A 143 -10.52 -3.49 -3.89
C SER A 143 -11.99 -3.76 -3.52
N GLY A 144 -12.80 -2.71 -3.31
CA GLY A 144 -14.18 -2.72 -2.87
C GLY A 144 -15.16 -3.14 -3.94
N PHE A 145 -15.09 -4.40 -4.36
CA PHE A 145 -16.05 -5.04 -5.25
C PHE A 145 -16.11 -6.54 -4.97
N ASP A 146 -17.30 -7.12 -5.08
CA ASP A 146 -17.49 -8.56 -4.93
C ASP A 146 -17.19 -9.29 -6.25
N LEU A 147 -16.10 -10.05 -6.31
CA LEU A 147 -15.69 -10.78 -7.52
C LEU A 147 -16.64 -11.93 -7.90
N HIS A 148 -17.65 -12.21 -7.09
CA HIS A 148 -18.70 -13.21 -7.35
C HIS A 148 -19.99 -12.58 -7.93
N ASP A 149 -20.12 -11.24 -7.90
CA ASP A 149 -21.25 -10.51 -8.49
C ASP A 149 -20.86 -9.93 -9.87
N PRO A 150 -21.59 -10.23 -10.96
CA PRO A 150 -21.32 -9.62 -12.28
C PRO A 150 -21.35 -8.08 -12.27
N GLY A 151 -22.06 -7.47 -11.31
CA GLY A 151 -22.08 -6.02 -11.10
C GLY A 151 -20.70 -5.43 -10.79
N CYS A 152 -19.72 -6.23 -10.34
CA CYS A 152 -18.36 -5.77 -10.06
C CYS A 152 -17.69 -5.12 -11.28
N LEU A 153 -17.94 -5.63 -12.49
CA LEU A 153 -17.35 -5.09 -13.72
C LEU A 153 -17.79 -3.63 -13.97
N THR A 154 -19.03 -3.30 -13.61
CA THR A 154 -19.53 -1.92 -13.69
C THR A 154 -18.88 -1.03 -12.63
N VAL A 155 -18.73 -1.54 -11.39
CA VAL A 155 -18.05 -0.82 -10.30
C VAL A 155 -16.60 -0.52 -10.67
N ILE A 156 -15.87 -1.52 -11.16
CA ILE A 156 -14.48 -1.41 -11.59
C ILE A 156 -14.33 -0.40 -12.72
N LYS A 157 -15.16 -0.53 -13.77
CA LYS A 157 -15.14 0.43 -14.88
C LYS A 157 -15.37 1.86 -14.38
N ASN A 158 -16.37 2.07 -13.52
CA ASN A 158 -16.68 3.40 -12.99
C ASN A 158 -15.52 3.98 -12.16
N ASN A 159 -14.84 3.17 -11.34
CA ASN A 159 -13.69 3.63 -10.57
C ASN A 159 -12.48 3.93 -11.48
N LEU A 160 -12.19 3.08 -12.46
CA LEU A 160 -11.12 3.33 -13.43
C LEU A 160 -11.37 4.61 -14.24
N GLU A 161 -12.61 4.80 -14.72
CA GLU A 161 -13.08 6.01 -15.40
C GLU A 161 -12.98 7.25 -14.52
N LYS A 162 -13.31 7.15 -13.23
CA LYS A 162 -13.17 8.24 -12.26
C LYS A 162 -11.72 8.70 -12.11
N GLY A 163 -10.76 7.80 -12.27
CA GLY A 163 -9.33 8.09 -12.24
C GLY A 163 -8.53 7.32 -11.20
N TYR A 164 -9.07 6.24 -10.61
CA TYR A 164 -8.23 5.30 -9.86
C TYR A 164 -7.17 4.69 -10.78
N PHE A 165 -5.99 4.41 -10.23
CA PHE A 165 -4.82 3.98 -11.01
C PHE A 165 -4.64 2.47 -11.08
N GLY A 166 -5.23 1.71 -10.18
CA GLY A 166 -5.06 0.26 -10.13
C GLY A 166 -6.10 -0.40 -9.26
N LEU A 167 -6.09 -1.73 -9.29
CA LEU A 167 -6.94 -2.57 -8.47
C LEU A 167 -6.07 -3.29 -7.45
N GLY A 168 -6.58 -3.48 -6.25
CA GLY A 168 -5.93 -4.26 -5.21
C GLY A 168 -6.01 -3.62 -3.82
N GLU A 169 -5.63 -4.35 -2.78
CA GLU A 169 -5.25 -5.77 -2.83
C GLU A 169 -6.49 -6.67 -3.08
N ILE A 170 -6.41 -7.53 -4.11
CA ILE A 170 -7.46 -8.52 -4.41
C ILE A 170 -7.02 -9.86 -3.81
N ALA A 171 -7.86 -10.47 -2.97
CA ALA A 171 -7.66 -11.81 -2.45
C ALA A 171 -7.91 -12.89 -3.53
N ALA A 172 -6.98 -13.03 -4.47
CA ALA A 172 -7.09 -13.93 -5.63
C ALA A 172 -6.95 -15.42 -5.24
N ALA A 173 -6.21 -15.71 -4.17
CA ALA A 173 -6.25 -16.99 -3.47
C ALA A 173 -5.69 -16.78 -2.06
N SER A 174 -6.42 -17.20 -1.03
CA SER A 174 -5.89 -17.14 0.34
C SER A 174 -6.41 -18.27 1.21
N THR A 175 -5.48 -19.05 1.77
CA THR A 175 -5.77 -20.23 2.60
C THR A 175 -4.90 -20.36 3.84
N ALA A 176 -3.73 -19.73 3.86
CA ALA A 176 -2.76 -19.70 4.95
C ALA A 176 -2.75 -18.36 5.70
N SER A 177 -3.08 -17.23 5.04
CA SER A 177 -3.14 -15.93 5.71
C SER A 177 -4.16 -15.93 6.85
N PRO A 178 -3.81 -15.53 8.08
CA PRO A 178 -4.77 -15.50 9.19
C PRO A 178 -5.85 -14.44 9.00
N VAL A 179 -5.64 -13.42 8.15
CA VAL A 179 -6.62 -12.36 7.92
C VAL A 179 -7.32 -12.57 6.58
N VAL A 180 -6.55 -12.60 5.49
CA VAL A 180 -7.07 -12.61 4.12
C VAL A 180 -7.82 -13.91 3.78
N SER A 181 -7.52 -15.03 4.45
CA SER A 181 -8.27 -16.28 4.22
C SER A 181 -9.73 -16.22 4.68
N ARG A 182 -10.13 -15.18 5.41
CA ARG A 182 -11.46 -15.02 6.01
C ARG A 182 -12.32 -13.92 5.37
N VAL A 183 -11.78 -13.16 4.42
CA VAL A 183 -12.52 -12.08 3.77
C VAL A 183 -13.60 -12.66 2.83
N GLU A 184 -14.74 -11.98 2.77
CA GLU A 184 -15.96 -12.48 2.15
C GLU A 184 -15.83 -12.65 0.63
N TRP A 185 -15.14 -11.73 -0.04
CA TRP A 185 -15.03 -11.70 -1.50
C TRP A 185 -13.71 -12.27 -2.01
N LYS A 186 -13.05 -13.15 -1.23
CA LYS A 186 -11.88 -13.86 -1.73
C LYS A 186 -12.29 -14.83 -2.84
N ALA A 187 -11.38 -15.02 -3.78
CA ALA A 187 -11.45 -16.07 -4.77
C ALA A 187 -10.89 -17.39 -4.22
N GLU A 188 -11.29 -18.50 -4.84
CA GLU A 188 -10.66 -19.81 -4.60
C GLU A 188 -9.28 -19.91 -5.29
N HIS A 189 -9.14 -19.30 -6.46
CA HIS A 189 -7.90 -19.22 -7.23
C HIS A 189 -7.89 -18.04 -8.22
N PRO A 190 -6.75 -17.63 -8.78
CA PRO A 190 -6.64 -16.48 -9.72
C PRO A 190 -7.40 -16.56 -11.05
N MET A 191 -8.28 -17.53 -11.23
CA MET A 191 -9.17 -17.69 -12.40
C MET A 191 -10.64 -17.90 -11.97
N ASP A 192 -10.95 -17.59 -10.72
CA ASP A 192 -12.27 -17.79 -10.11
C ASP A 192 -13.16 -16.54 -10.26
N GLY A 193 -14.48 -16.73 -10.17
CA GLY A 193 -15.47 -15.67 -10.29
C GLY A 193 -15.33 -14.88 -11.60
N TYR A 194 -15.35 -13.55 -11.49
CA TYR A 194 -15.17 -12.64 -12.62
C TYR A 194 -13.73 -12.19 -12.83
N LEU A 195 -12.73 -12.78 -12.16
CA LEU A 195 -11.33 -12.39 -12.28
C LEU A 195 -10.83 -12.33 -13.74
N PRO A 196 -11.07 -13.33 -14.61
CA PRO A 196 -10.65 -13.26 -16.01
C PRO A 196 -11.16 -12.01 -16.74
N GLN A 197 -12.43 -11.65 -16.55
CA GLN A 197 -13.03 -10.45 -17.15
C GLN A 197 -12.50 -9.16 -16.52
N ILE A 198 -12.16 -9.20 -15.23
CA ILE A 198 -11.52 -8.08 -14.54
C ILE A 198 -10.10 -7.84 -15.11
N TYR A 199 -9.37 -8.90 -15.46
CA TYR A 199 -8.05 -8.80 -16.08
C TYR A 199 -8.10 -8.09 -17.44
N ASP A 200 -9.05 -8.51 -18.29
CA ASP A 200 -9.25 -7.89 -19.60
C ASP A 200 -9.66 -6.41 -19.45
N LEU A 201 -10.60 -6.12 -18.55
CA LEU A 201 -11.03 -4.76 -18.27
C LEU A 201 -9.87 -3.89 -17.77
N ALA A 202 -9.06 -4.38 -16.85
CA ALA A 202 -7.91 -3.62 -16.35
C ALA A 202 -6.86 -3.34 -17.45
N ALA A 203 -6.66 -4.28 -18.38
CA ALA A 203 -5.79 -4.10 -19.54
C ALA A 203 -6.26 -2.96 -20.46
N GLU A 204 -7.57 -2.80 -20.67
CA GLU A 204 -8.13 -1.69 -21.47
C GLU A 204 -7.71 -0.31 -20.92
N TYR A 205 -7.61 -0.18 -19.60
CA TYR A 205 -7.20 1.06 -18.92
C TYR A 205 -5.70 1.14 -18.63
N LYS A 206 -4.94 0.08 -18.97
CA LYS A 206 -3.54 -0.12 -18.55
C LYS A 206 -3.35 0.00 -17.03
N ALA A 207 -4.39 -0.38 -16.27
CA ALA A 207 -4.36 -0.35 -14.83
C ALA A 207 -3.74 -1.65 -14.31
N PRO A 208 -2.67 -1.61 -13.48
CA PRO A 208 -2.15 -2.81 -12.85
C PRO A 208 -3.12 -3.38 -11.80
N LEU A 209 -3.07 -4.70 -11.60
CA LEU A 209 -3.78 -5.38 -10.52
C LEU A 209 -2.80 -6.00 -9.54
N LEU A 210 -2.98 -5.69 -8.26
CA LEU A 210 -2.22 -6.27 -7.16
C LEU A 210 -3.02 -7.41 -6.53
N LEU A 211 -2.47 -8.62 -6.62
CA LEU A 211 -3.11 -9.87 -6.20
C LEU A 211 -2.41 -10.47 -4.97
N HIS A 212 -3.20 -10.72 -3.91
CA HIS A 212 -2.80 -11.58 -2.80
C HIS A 212 -2.97 -13.04 -3.20
N ILE A 213 -1.88 -13.80 -3.15
CA ILE A 213 -1.87 -15.23 -3.48
C ILE A 213 -1.08 -15.97 -2.42
N ASP A 214 -1.78 -16.77 -1.60
CA ASP A 214 -1.17 -17.66 -0.64
C ASP A 214 -1.86 -19.05 -0.57
N PRO A 215 -1.09 -20.14 -0.42
CA PRO A 215 0.38 -20.19 -0.39
C PRO A 215 1.04 -19.83 -1.74
N PRO A 216 2.30 -19.36 -1.75
CA PRO A 216 3.03 -18.99 -2.97
C PRO A 216 3.58 -20.23 -3.70
N GLY A 217 2.70 -21.20 -3.98
CA GLY A 217 3.01 -22.41 -4.72
C GLY A 217 1.76 -23.26 -4.96
N GLY A 218 1.93 -24.43 -5.58
CA GLY A 218 0.84 -25.38 -5.81
C GLY A 218 -0.26 -24.83 -6.71
N MET A 219 -1.53 -25.15 -6.39
CA MET A 219 -2.68 -24.79 -7.23
C MET A 219 -2.87 -23.27 -7.38
N PRO A 220 -2.78 -22.44 -6.33
CA PRO A 220 -2.87 -20.97 -6.47
C PRO A 220 -1.91 -20.39 -7.50
N VAL A 221 -0.62 -20.76 -7.44
CA VAL A 221 0.38 -20.28 -8.41
C VAL A 221 0.17 -20.89 -9.78
N ALA A 222 -0.18 -22.17 -9.89
CA ALA A 222 -0.51 -22.77 -11.20
C ALA A 222 -1.67 -22.05 -11.91
N LYS A 223 -2.65 -21.57 -11.14
CA LYS A 223 -3.76 -20.76 -11.65
C LYS A 223 -3.39 -19.31 -11.92
N LEU A 224 -2.43 -18.74 -11.18
CA LEU A 224 -1.81 -17.47 -11.55
C LEU A 224 -1.10 -17.56 -12.91
N GLU A 225 -0.31 -18.62 -13.13
CA GLU A 225 0.38 -18.82 -14.42
C GLU A 225 -0.62 -18.96 -15.57
N GLN A 226 -1.72 -19.68 -15.36
CA GLN A 226 -2.82 -19.73 -16.32
C GLN A 226 -3.37 -18.31 -16.63
N ALA A 227 -3.61 -17.49 -15.60
CA ALA A 227 -4.06 -16.12 -15.77
C ALA A 227 -3.05 -15.25 -16.54
N LEU A 228 -1.76 -15.40 -16.24
CA LEU A 228 -0.67 -14.67 -16.91
C LEU A 228 -0.59 -15.01 -18.40
N ASP A 229 -0.74 -16.29 -18.73
CA ASP A 229 -0.71 -16.80 -20.11
C ASP A 229 -1.96 -16.42 -20.91
N GLU A 230 -3.15 -16.50 -20.29
CA GLU A 230 -4.43 -16.23 -20.97
C GLU A 230 -4.71 -14.72 -21.10
N HIS A 231 -4.13 -13.88 -20.23
CA HIS A 231 -4.33 -12.43 -20.22
C HIS A 231 -3.00 -11.65 -20.35
N PRO A 232 -2.27 -11.81 -21.47
CA PRO A 232 -0.91 -11.27 -21.63
C PRO A 232 -0.84 -9.73 -21.70
N GLN A 233 -1.98 -9.05 -21.90
CA GLN A 233 -2.06 -7.58 -21.93
C GLN A 233 -2.27 -6.98 -20.54
N THR A 234 -2.62 -7.79 -19.55
CA THR A 234 -2.89 -7.36 -18.19
C THR A 234 -1.60 -7.28 -17.41
N THR A 235 -1.37 -6.16 -16.71
CA THR A 235 -0.24 -6.04 -15.78
C THR A 235 -0.61 -6.59 -14.41
N PHE A 236 -0.01 -7.71 -14.04
CA PHE A 236 -0.20 -8.32 -12.73
C PHE A 236 0.92 -7.90 -11.78
N ILE A 237 0.58 -7.66 -10.52
CA ILE A 237 1.52 -7.46 -9.43
C ILE A 237 1.23 -8.55 -8.40
N PHE A 238 2.18 -9.44 -8.14
CA PHE A 238 2.08 -10.39 -7.04
C PHE A 238 2.44 -9.65 -5.75
N ALA A 239 1.43 -9.43 -4.91
CA ALA A 239 1.56 -8.81 -3.60
C ALA A 239 2.61 -9.51 -2.75
N HIS A 240 3.47 -8.73 -2.06
CA HIS A 240 4.49 -9.22 -1.11
C HIS A 240 5.13 -10.54 -1.55
N ILE A 241 5.56 -10.65 -2.82
CA ILE A 241 5.93 -11.90 -3.49
C ILE A 241 7.05 -12.67 -2.76
N ASN A 242 7.87 -11.96 -1.96
CA ASN A 242 8.94 -12.54 -1.14
C ASN A 242 8.44 -13.24 0.14
N ALA A 243 7.17 -13.05 0.52
CA ALA A 243 6.58 -13.69 1.67
C ALA A 243 6.39 -15.19 1.41
N TYR A 244 7.19 -16.01 2.10
CA TYR A 244 7.19 -17.47 2.00
C TYR A 244 7.52 -18.06 0.62
N ASN A 245 8.04 -17.24 -0.30
CA ASN A 245 8.49 -17.66 -1.62
C ASN A 245 10.02 -17.63 -1.71
N THR A 246 10.61 -18.40 -2.63
CA THR A 246 12.07 -18.42 -2.82
C THR A 246 12.48 -17.58 -4.02
N SER A 247 13.74 -17.13 -4.02
CA SER A 247 14.30 -16.36 -5.13
C SER A 247 14.27 -17.12 -6.46
N GLU A 248 14.43 -18.44 -6.42
CA GLU A 248 14.41 -19.33 -7.58
C GLU A 248 13.01 -19.45 -8.19
N GLU A 249 11.98 -19.51 -7.35
CA GLU A 249 10.60 -19.57 -7.82
C GLU A 249 10.15 -18.23 -8.42
N ILE A 250 10.56 -17.11 -7.80
CA ILE A 250 10.37 -15.78 -8.39
C ILE A 250 11.11 -15.67 -9.72
N ASP A 251 12.35 -16.17 -9.82
CA ASP A 251 13.12 -16.18 -11.06
C ASP A 251 12.39 -16.96 -12.17
N ARG A 252 11.85 -18.13 -11.83
CA ARG A 252 11.06 -18.97 -12.75
C ARG A 252 9.83 -18.22 -13.26
N LEU A 253 9.05 -17.64 -12.36
CA LEU A 253 7.81 -16.92 -12.69
C LEU A 253 8.10 -15.70 -13.56
N LEU A 254 9.05 -14.84 -13.16
CA LEU A 254 9.40 -13.64 -13.92
C LEU A 254 10.06 -13.95 -15.26
N SER A 255 10.80 -15.05 -15.37
CA SER A 255 11.38 -15.51 -16.65
C SER A 255 10.31 -15.93 -17.65
N ALA A 256 9.24 -16.56 -17.18
CA ALA A 256 8.17 -17.09 -18.03
C ALA A 256 7.12 -16.03 -18.40
N HIS A 257 6.84 -15.08 -17.49
CA HIS A 257 5.66 -14.22 -17.55
C HIS A 257 6.03 -12.72 -17.64
N PRO A 258 6.16 -12.16 -18.85
CA PRO A 258 6.61 -10.77 -19.06
C PRO A 258 5.60 -9.71 -18.57
N ASN A 259 4.41 -10.12 -18.14
CA ASN A 259 3.35 -9.29 -17.59
C ASN A 259 3.20 -9.41 -16.06
N LEU A 260 3.99 -10.27 -15.38
CA LEU A 260 4.09 -10.38 -13.92
C LEU A 260 5.14 -9.46 -13.26
N TYR A 261 4.71 -8.54 -12.41
CA TYR A 261 5.55 -7.68 -11.58
C TYR A 261 5.55 -8.19 -10.13
N ALA A 262 6.59 -7.80 -9.40
CA ALA A 262 6.86 -8.20 -8.03
C ALA A 262 6.70 -7.00 -7.09
N ASP A 263 5.76 -7.10 -6.15
CA ASP A 263 5.73 -6.23 -4.98
C ASP A 263 6.58 -6.89 -3.87
N PHE A 264 7.68 -6.24 -3.47
CA PHE A 264 8.62 -6.75 -2.49
C PHE A 264 8.44 -6.08 -1.13
N PHE A 265 7.88 -6.82 -0.17
CA PHE A 265 7.72 -6.34 1.20
C PHE A 265 9.04 -6.53 1.99
N ALA A 266 9.87 -5.49 2.00
CA ALA A 266 11.20 -5.53 2.63
C ALA A 266 11.16 -5.84 4.13
N GLY A 267 10.11 -5.40 4.83
CA GLY A 267 9.92 -5.66 6.26
C GLY A 267 9.79 -7.15 6.59
N PHE A 268 9.22 -7.94 5.70
CA PHE A 268 9.07 -9.39 5.90
C PHE A 268 10.43 -10.08 6.02
N THR A 269 11.34 -9.88 5.07
CA THR A 269 12.66 -10.54 5.08
C THR A 269 13.63 -9.95 6.09
N MET A 270 13.47 -8.68 6.48
CA MET A 270 14.37 -8.05 7.45
C MET A 270 13.99 -8.24 8.91
N PHE A 271 12.69 -8.24 9.22
CA PHE A 271 12.23 -8.14 10.61
C PHE A 271 11.22 -9.22 11.01
N ASN A 272 10.56 -9.88 10.05
CA ASN A 272 9.66 -10.98 10.39
C ASN A 272 10.48 -12.25 10.70
N PRO A 273 10.23 -12.96 11.82
CA PRO A 273 10.91 -14.22 12.13
C PRO A 273 10.68 -15.34 11.10
N ALA A 274 9.60 -15.28 10.32
CA ALA A 274 9.32 -16.19 9.24
C ALA A 274 9.96 -15.76 7.90
N GLY A 275 10.59 -14.58 7.87
CA GLY A 275 11.31 -14.03 6.73
C GLY A 275 12.53 -14.86 6.37
N GLY A 276 12.76 -14.99 5.06
CA GLY A 276 14.04 -15.45 4.52
C GLY A 276 15.07 -14.33 4.46
N ASP A 277 16.27 -14.65 3.99
CA ASP A 277 17.34 -13.68 3.79
C ASP A 277 17.01 -12.71 2.64
N ALA A 278 17.00 -11.40 2.93
CA ALA A 278 16.74 -10.36 1.94
C ALA A 278 17.78 -10.33 0.81
N GLU A 279 19.06 -10.64 1.09
CA GLU A 279 20.13 -10.60 0.08
C GLU A 279 19.94 -11.67 -1.00
N SER A 280 19.28 -12.78 -0.67
CA SER A 280 19.02 -13.88 -1.61
C SER A 280 18.18 -13.46 -2.82
N PHE A 281 17.40 -12.37 -2.72
CA PHE A 281 16.56 -11.87 -3.80
C PHE A 281 17.26 -10.86 -4.72
N ILE A 282 18.42 -10.34 -4.33
CA ILE A 282 19.14 -9.32 -5.13
C ILE A 282 19.54 -9.84 -6.53
N PRO A 283 20.03 -11.09 -6.70
CA PRO A 283 20.36 -11.61 -8.03
C PRO A 283 19.17 -11.62 -9.01
N VAL A 284 17.98 -12.01 -8.54
CA VAL A 284 16.76 -12.02 -9.39
C VAL A 284 16.31 -10.60 -9.72
N MET A 285 16.43 -9.66 -8.78
CA MET A 285 16.16 -8.24 -9.05
C MET A 285 17.12 -7.65 -10.08
N LYS A 286 18.42 -8.00 -10.04
CA LYS A 286 19.40 -7.61 -11.06
C LYS A 286 19.08 -8.19 -12.43
N LYS A 287 18.50 -9.40 -12.49
CA LYS A 287 18.08 -10.04 -13.74
C LYS A 287 16.81 -9.39 -14.31
N PHE A 288 15.90 -8.91 -13.46
CA PHE A 288 14.64 -8.27 -13.86
C PHE A 288 14.48 -6.86 -13.25
N PRO A 289 15.39 -5.91 -13.56
CA PRO A 289 15.47 -4.63 -12.86
C PRO A 289 14.22 -3.76 -13.04
N ASP A 290 13.44 -4.00 -14.09
CA ASP A 290 12.23 -3.24 -14.42
C ASP A 290 10.93 -3.87 -13.87
N ARG A 291 11.02 -4.96 -13.08
CA ARG A 291 9.86 -5.77 -12.69
C ARG A 291 9.59 -5.81 -11.19
N PHE A 292 10.38 -5.09 -10.39
CA PHE A 292 10.25 -5.06 -8.93
C PHE A 292 9.84 -3.68 -8.44
N MET A 293 8.97 -3.65 -7.45
CA MET A 293 8.65 -2.50 -6.62
C MET A 293 8.88 -2.88 -5.15
N VAL A 294 9.04 -1.89 -4.29
CA VAL A 294 9.18 -2.12 -2.85
C VAL A 294 7.97 -1.56 -2.10
N SER A 295 7.60 -2.20 -1.01
CA SER A 295 6.47 -1.76 -0.19
C SER A 295 6.63 -2.02 1.29
N THR A 296 5.72 -1.42 2.05
CA THR A 296 5.61 -1.56 3.50
C THR A 296 4.56 -2.58 3.93
N ASP A 297 3.59 -2.91 3.08
CA ASP A 297 2.39 -3.69 3.45
C ASP A 297 1.74 -3.17 4.76
N SER A 298 1.75 -1.85 4.94
CA SER A 298 1.29 -1.16 6.16
C SER A 298 1.98 -1.62 7.47
N GLY A 299 3.17 -2.22 7.37
CA GLY A 299 3.91 -2.86 8.45
C GLY A 299 3.25 -4.12 9.00
N TYR A 300 2.45 -4.84 8.21
CA TYR A 300 1.79 -6.05 8.65
C TYR A 300 2.80 -7.12 9.12
N GLY A 301 2.49 -7.76 10.25
CA GLY A 301 3.33 -8.82 10.83
C GLY A 301 4.65 -8.34 11.45
N ILE A 302 4.91 -7.03 11.51
CA ILE A 302 6.10 -6.44 12.17
C ILE A 302 5.71 -5.31 13.15
N GLU A 303 6.68 -4.61 13.73
CA GLU A 303 6.44 -3.66 14.85
C GLU A 303 5.56 -2.47 14.44
N SER A 304 5.79 -1.91 13.25
CA SER A 304 5.07 -0.72 12.78
C SER A 304 5.37 -0.38 11.32
N GLU A 305 4.54 0.48 10.73
CA GLU A 305 4.79 1.16 9.45
C GLU A 305 6.18 1.83 9.39
N LYS A 306 6.58 2.46 10.50
CA LYS A 306 7.89 3.10 10.59
C LYS A 306 9.03 2.10 10.44
N GLN A 307 8.91 0.92 11.05
CA GLN A 307 9.89 -0.16 10.89
C GLN A 307 9.86 -0.73 9.47
N ALA A 308 8.70 -0.75 8.81
CA ALA A 308 8.60 -1.15 7.41
C ALA A 308 9.37 -0.20 6.49
N ILE A 309 9.21 1.12 6.66
CA ILE A 309 9.97 2.13 5.89
C ILE A 309 11.47 2.02 6.18
N GLU A 310 11.86 1.76 7.44
CA GLU A 310 13.25 1.48 7.78
C GLU A 310 13.78 0.26 7.01
N ALA A 311 12.99 -0.81 6.91
CA ALA A 311 13.35 -2.00 6.13
C ALA A 311 13.56 -1.66 4.65
N ILE A 312 12.70 -0.83 4.05
CA ILE A 312 12.86 -0.37 2.67
C ILE A 312 14.22 0.33 2.50
N TYR A 313 14.56 1.30 3.35
CA TYR A 313 15.82 2.03 3.19
C TYR A 313 17.05 1.17 3.46
N ARG A 314 16.99 0.26 4.43
CA ARG A 314 18.06 -0.73 4.64
C ARG A 314 18.18 -1.66 3.43
N PHE A 315 17.07 -2.08 2.85
CA PHE A 315 17.08 -2.94 1.67
C PHE A 315 17.69 -2.23 0.47
N ILE A 316 17.30 -0.98 0.24
CA ILE A 316 17.91 -0.11 -0.77
C ILE A 316 19.42 0.03 -0.54
N ASP A 317 19.87 0.15 0.71
CA ASP A 317 21.29 0.18 1.07
C ASP A 317 22.02 -1.12 0.67
N LEU A 318 21.38 -2.27 0.90
CA LEU A 318 21.93 -3.59 0.58
C LEU A 318 22.05 -3.85 -0.93
N LEU A 319 21.25 -3.19 -1.77
CA LEU A 319 21.34 -3.38 -3.23
C LEU A 319 22.72 -3.01 -3.78
N ASP A 320 23.39 -2.04 -3.15
CA ASP A 320 24.69 -1.47 -3.56
C ASP A 320 24.75 -1.14 -5.07
N ASP A 321 23.62 -0.69 -5.61
CA ASP A 321 23.43 -0.36 -7.03
C ASP A 321 22.43 0.81 -7.12
N PRO A 322 22.91 2.05 -7.32
CA PRO A 322 22.05 3.23 -7.35
C PRO A 322 21.00 3.22 -8.46
N GLU A 323 21.28 2.59 -9.61
CA GLU A 323 20.32 2.52 -10.71
C GLU A 323 19.21 1.53 -10.39
N LEU A 324 19.56 0.34 -9.90
CA LEU A 324 18.58 -0.66 -9.46
C LEU A 324 17.75 -0.14 -8.29
N ALA A 325 18.39 0.52 -7.31
CA ALA A 325 17.71 1.15 -6.18
C ALA A 325 16.65 2.16 -6.64
N ARG A 326 16.97 3.03 -7.60
CA ARG A 326 16.01 4.02 -8.14
C ARG A 326 14.86 3.34 -8.87
N LYS A 327 15.13 2.27 -9.64
CA LYS A 327 14.09 1.51 -10.34
C LYS A 327 13.10 0.88 -9.37
N ILE A 328 13.60 0.17 -8.38
CA ILE A 328 12.78 -0.54 -7.39
C ILE A 328 12.03 0.43 -6.47
N ALA A 329 12.67 1.52 -6.05
CA ALA A 329 12.07 2.50 -5.15
C ALA A 329 11.06 3.43 -5.85
N HIS A 330 11.15 3.62 -7.17
CA HIS A 330 10.38 4.65 -7.87
C HIS A 330 10.05 4.31 -9.33
N ASP A 331 11.05 4.17 -10.20
CA ASP A 331 10.82 4.28 -11.66
C ASP A 331 9.84 3.22 -12.19
N ASN A 332 9.88 2.01 -11.66
CA ASN A 332 9.06 0.90 -12.16
C ASN A 332 7.57 1.16 -11.92
N LEU A 333 7.19 1.60 -10.72
CA LEU A 333 5.81 1.92 -10.42
C LEU A 333 5.38 3.22 -11.12
N ASP A 334 6.21 4.27 -11.07
CA ASP A 334 5.89 5.53 -11.76
C ASP A 334 5.63 5.28 -13.26
N ALA A 335 6.45 4.47 -13.93
CA ALA A 335 6.22 4.12 -15.33
C ALA A 335 4.84 3.50 -15.60
N LEU A 336 4.37 2.60 -14.73
CA LEU A 336 3.02 2.01 -14.84
C LEU A 336 1.91 3.06 -14.65
N ILE A 337 2.11 4.00 -13.73
CA ILE A 337 1.15 5.05 -13.42
C ILE A 337 1.09 6.11 -14.54
N GLN A 338 2.23 6.54 -15.05
CA GLN A 338 2.32 7.54 -16.13
C GLN A 338 1.83 7.01 -17.49
N ALA A 339 1.92 5.70 -17.73
CA ALA A 339 1.51 5.08 -18.99
C ALA A 339 -0.01 5.06 -19.22
N GLN A 340 -0.81 5.37 -18.20
CA GLN A 340 -2.27 5.30 -18.27
C GLN A 340 -2.86 6.49 -19.04
N PRO A 341 -3.70 6.24 -20.06
CA PRO A 341 -4.36 7.29 -20.81
C PRO A 341 -5.38 8.01 -19.93
N VAL A 342 -5.64 9.28 -20.24
CA VAL A 342 -6.81 9.97 -19.69
C VAL A 342 -8.09 9.23 -20.07
N THR A 343 -9.06 9.15 -19.16
CA THR A 343 -10.33 8.46 -19.37
C THR A 343 -11.37 9.36 -20.03
N GLU A 344 -12.45 8.77 -20.57
CA GLU A 344 -13.55 9.54 -21.16
C GLU A 344 -14.21 10.45 -20.10
N THR A 345 -14.45 9.92 -18.91
CA THR A 345 -15.04 10.65 -17.79
C THR A 345 -14.16 11.81 -17.33
N GLN A 346 -12.84 11.61 -17.28
CA GLN A 346 -11.90 12.69 -16.96
C GLN A 346 -11.89 13.77 -18.05
N LEU A 347 -11.93 13.39 -19.32
CA LEU A 347 -12.00 14.33 -20.45
C LEU A 347 -13.28 15.18 -20.38
N ASP A 348 -14.42 14.56 -20.08
CA ASP A 348 -15.70 15.26 -19.94
C ASP A 348 -15.69 16.21 -18.74
N ALA A 349 -15.13 15.77 -17.60
CA ALA A 349 -14.98 16.61 -16.41
C ALA A 349 -14.06 17.82 -16.67
N ILE A 350 -12.95 17.61 -17.38
CA ILE A 350 -12.04 18.68 -17.80
C ILE A 350 -12.75 19.62 -18.76
N HIS A 351 -13.46 19.10 -19.77
CA HIS A 351 -14.19 19.94 -20.71
C HIS A 351 -15.21 20.84 -20.00
N LYS A 352 -15.94 20.30 -19.02
CA LYS A 352 -16.84 21.08 -18.17
C LYS A 352 -16.08 22.15 -17.37
N LEU A 353 -14.92 21.81 -16.81
CA LEU A 353 -14.07 22.77 -16.11
C LEU A 353 -13.57 23.89 -17.03
N GLU A 354 -13.24 23.59 -18.30
CA GLU A 354 -12.88 24.60 -19.28
C GLU A 354 -14.03 25.56 -19.57
N LEU A 355 -15.25 25.04 -19.69
CA LEU A 355 -16.45 25.87 -19.89
C LEU A 355 -16.72 26.77 -18.69
N ASP A 356 -16.51 26.26 -17.48
CA ASP A 356 -16.74 26.99 -16.23
C ASP A 356 -15.67 28.07 -15.96
N THR A 357 -14.42 27.84 -16.37
CA THR A 357 -13.26 28.69 -16.00
C THR A 357 -12.67 29.50 -17.16
N GLY A 358 -12.92 29.11 -18.40
CA GLY A 358 -12.27 29.65 -19.60
C GLY A 358 -10.81 29.21 -19.79
N VAL A 359 -10.23 28.44 -18.85
CA VAL A 359 -8.87 27.87 -18.98
C VAL A 359 -8.92 26.68 -19.94
N LYS A 360 -7.91 26.56 -20.81
CA LYS A 360 -7.79 25.47 -21.78
C LYS A 360 -6.70 24.49 -21.39
N TYR A 361 -7.00 23.20 -21.56
CA TYR A 361 -6.08 22.10 -21.30
C TYR A 361 -5.87 21.31 -22.60
N PRO A 362 -4.66 21.31 -23.19
CA PRO A 362 -4.38 20.59 -24.43
C PRO A 362 -4.63 19.09 -24.27
N LYS A 363 -5.55 18.52 -25.06
CA LYS A 363 -6.01 17.13 -24.89
C LYS A 363 -4.90 16.12 -25.18
N GLU A 364 -4.06 16.42 -26.14
CA GLU A 364 -2.89 15.63 -26.55
C GLU A 364 -1.83 15.48 -25.46
N GLU A 365 -1.86 16.34 -24.44
CA GLU A 365 -0.95 16.27 -23.28
C GLU A 365 -1.60 15.64 -22.04
N LEU A 366 -2.88 15.25 -22.10
CA LEU A 366 -3.59 14.70 -20.95
C LEU A 366 -3.30 13.21 -20.77
N THR A 367 -2.63 12.89 -19.67
CA THR A 367 -2.57 11.54 -19.08
C THR A 367 -3.58 11.43 -17.95
N LYS A 368 -3.84 10.21 -17.45
CA LYS A 368 -4.68 10.02 -16.25
C LYS A 368 -4.17 10.83 -15.05
N VAL A 369 -2.85 10.86 -14.87
CA VAL A 369 -2.15 11.62 -13.80
C VAL A 369 -2.42 13.13 -13.95
N LYS A 370 -2.14 13.70 -15.12
CA LYS A 370 -2.31 15.15 -15.34
C LYS A 370 -3.77 15.56 -15.20
N ALA A 371 -4.68 14.77 -15.75
CA ALA A 371 -6.11 15.01 -15.65
C ALA A 371 -6.60 14.96 -14.20
N GLY A 372 -6.20 13.93 -13.44
CA GLY A 372 -6.54 13.78 -12.04
C GLY A 372 -6.05 14.95 -11.18
N ARG A 373 -4.82 15.44 -11.40
CA ARG A 373 -4.28 16.61 -10.70
C ARG A 373 -5.08 17.89 -10.99
N ILE A 374 -5.37 18.16 -12.26
CA ILE A 374 -6.20 19.32 -12.67
C ILE A 374 -7.56 19.28 -11.96
N LEU A 375 -8.22 18.12 -11.94
CA LEU A 375 -9.53 17.94 -11.34
C LEU A 375 -9.49 18.06 -9.81
N ALA A 376 -8.48 17.51 -9.15
CA ALA A 376 -8.27 17.63 -7.72
C ALA A 376 -8.04 19.08 -7.29
N GLU A 377 -7.17 19.82 -7.98
CA GLU A 377 -6.90 21.23 -7.72
C GLU A 377 -8.15 22.12 -7.86
N ALA A 378 -9.04 21.77 -8.79
CA ALA A 378 -10.32 22.44 -9.00
C ALA A 378 -11.41 22.03 -7.98
N GLY A 379 -11.18 20.98 -7.17
CA GLY A 379 -12.19 20.38 -6.30
C GLY A 379 -13.33 19.74 -7.09
N LYS A 380 -13.01 19.12 -8.22
CA LYS A 380 -13.94 18.54 -9.20
C LYS A 380 -13.67 17.06 -9.52
N GLY A 381 -12.69 16.44 -8.89
CA GLY A 381 -12.47 14.99 -8.98
C GLY A 381 -13.25 14.20 -7.95
#